data_AF-A0A7W0WQP6-F1
#
_entry.id   AF-A0A7W0WQP6-F1
#
_cell.length_a   1.000
_cell.length_b   1.000
_cell.length_c   1.000
_cell.angle_alpha   90.00
_cell.angle_beta   90.00
_cell.angle_gamma   90.00
#
_symmetry.space_group_name_H-M   'P 1'
#
loop_
_entity.id
_entity.type
_entity.pdbx_description
1 polymer ?
#
loop_
_entity_poly.entity_id
_entity_poly.type
_entity_poly.pdbx_seq_one_letter_code
_entity_poly.pdbx_strand_id
1 'polypeptide(L)'
;MAHNVESDVSVQRFGYIADDDGRRLKFPRAVTHNVTGRVGAVSYGGKDLIFDGLEGRLDTLRWTSDAMSIGGAWLRDDAGRYDIVVDRIEMPRGIMLTRADRGVEIMAPHVSLSEMKMTIKGPFSSTPKMVPLASEAPSLRQDHLHFLDSLTGRIYLTVKVVLDLPVIGKRTLDQQLRVPVQEGSLDYRALENSLDWLEGAFLDIKHQDDRLAITWKVPIVGSSRDLISWKLDNEATTLASFGRVPVRSLADFRTKKKTPESDNKGGVLKSLSLDAIDIALSLVAPRSVDAAGGLIMFGGDDSPGMVDLKVSGAINDSKPGVLRGTIGSIDTTIKDVHLGPVVLTADRLHFDGLDELEVVFDGFKPSCVTVIVHRITATNLSLKLSGKS
;
A
#
# COMPACT_ATOMS: atom_id res chain seq x y z
N MET A 1 9.21 -27.81 10.39
CA MET A 1 9.92 -26.91 11.34
C MET A 1 8.98 -26.64 12.49
N ALA A 2 9.38 -26.98 13.71
CA ALA A 2 8.61 -26.68 14.91
C ALA A 2 8.68 -25.19 15.20
N HIS A 3 7.53 -24.56 15.44
CA HIS A 3 7.43 -23.18 15.90
C HIS A 3 7.51 -23.24 17.43
N ASN A 4 8.64 -22.85 18.01
CA ASN A 4 8.77 -22.75 19.46
C ASN A 4 8.67 -21.27 19.85
N VAL A 5 7.68 -20.95 20.68
CA VAL A 5 7.50 -19.63 21.29
C VAL A 5 7.61 -19.87 22.78
N GLU A 6 8.70 -19.40 23.38
CA GLU A 6 8.94 -19.49 24.81
C GLU A 6 8.86 -18.10 25.42
N SER A 7 8.17 -17.99 26.54
CA SER A 7 8.04 -16.76 27.29
C SER A 7 7.75 -17.04 28.75
N ASP A 8 8.41 -16.32 29.64
CA ASP A 8 8.15 -16.38 31.07
C ASP A 8 6.89 -15.58 31.40
N VAL A 9 5.90 -16.26 31.98
CA VAL A 9 4.63 -15.65 32.40
C VAL A 9 4.64 -15.47 33.92
N SER A 10 4.54 -14.23 34.38
CA SER A 10 4.34 -13.89 35.78
C SER A 10 2.85 -13.76 36.07
N VAL A 11 2.40 -14.47 37.09
CA VAL A 11 0.99 -14.49 37.52
C VAL A 11 0.95 -14.06 38.97
N GLN A 12 0.20 -12.99 39.27
CA GLN A 12 0.07 -12.52 40.66
C GLN A 12 -0.75 -13.49 41.52
N ARG A 13 -1.83 -14.04 40.95
CA ARG A 13 -2.74 -14.99 41.60
C ARG A 13 -3.27 -15.98 40.57
N PHE A 14 -3.41 -17.23 40.99
CA PHE A 14 -3.95 -18.30 40.16
C PHE A 14 -5.13 -18.94 40.88
N GLY A 15 -6.22 -19.19 40.14
CA GLY A 15 -7.38 -19.91 40.61
C GLY A 15 -7.71 -21.08 39.69
N TYR A 16 -8.13 -22.19 40.28
CA TYR A 16 -8.74 -23.31 39.57
C TYR A 16 -10.18 -23.47 40.04
N ILE A 17 -11.12 -23.52 39.10
CA ILE A 17 -12.53 -23.74 39.38
C ILE A 17 -12.97 -24.97 38.59
N ALA A 18 -13.62 -25.91 39.28
CA ALA A 18 -14.30 -27.04 38.68
C ALA A 18 -15.73 -27.05 39.21
N ASP A 19 -16.68 -26.78 38.31
CA ASP A 19 -18.12 -26.75 38.57
C ASP A 19 -18.88 -27.42 37.42
N ASP A 20 -20.21 -27.37 37.47
CA ASP A 20 -21.08 -27.94 36.43
C ASP A 20 -20.84 -27.30 35.05
N ASP A 21 -20.28 -26.08 35.01
CA ASP A 21 -19.94 -25.36 33.78
C ASP A 21 -18.58 -25.76 33.20
N GLY A 22 -17.79 -26.60 33.90
CA GLY A 22 -16.54 -27.18 33.42
C GLY A 22 -15.32 -26.84 34.26
N ARG A 23 -14.12 -26.99 33.66
CA ARG A 23 -12.83 -26.74 34.34
C ARG A 23 -12.19 -25.48 33.80
N ARG A 24 -11.92 -24.54 34.70
CA ARG A 24 -11.44 -23.19 34.39
C ARG A 24 -10.18 -22.85 35.16
N LEU A 25 -9.21 -22.28 34.46
CA LEU A 25 -8.05 -21.61 35.04
C LEU A 25 -8.31 -20.10 35.03
N LYS A 26 -8.14 -19.44 36.17
CA LYS A 26 -8.32 -17.99 36.30
C LYS A 26 -7.03 -17.33 36.72
N PHE A 27 -6.69 -16.28 35.99
CA PHE A 27 -5.54 -15.43 36.22
C PHE A 27 -6.05 -13.99 36.29
N PRO A 28 -6.35 -13.44 37.49
CA PRO A 28 -6.87 -12.07 37.62
C PRO A 28 -5.98 -11.05 36.92
N ARG A 29 -4.66 -11.29 36.95
CA ARG A 29 -3.68 -10.56 36.18
C ARG A 29 -2.52 -11.47 35.78
N ALA A 30 -2.26 -11.57 34.49
CA ALA A 30 -1.10 -12.26 33.94
C ALA A 30 -0.24 -11.26 33.16
N VAL A 31 1.07 -11.31 33.36
CA VAL A 31 2.02 -10.40 32.73
C VAL A 31 3.15 -11.22 32.11
N THR A 32 3.50 -10.92 30.86
CA THR A 32 4.75 -11.36 30.26
C THR A 32 5.51 -10.15 29.70
N HIS A 33 6.81 -10.11 29.97
CA HIS A 33 7.63 -8.93 29.65
C HIS A 33 8.26 -9.02 28.27
N ASN A 34 8.56 -10.23 27.81
CA ASN A 34 9.17 -10.45 26.49
C ASN A 34 8.57 -11.70 25.88
N VAL A 35 7.87 -11.52 24.77
CA VAL A 35 7.45 -12.60 23.89
C VAL A 35 8.22 -12.44 22.60
N THR A 36 8.87 -13.51 22.16
CA THR A 36 9.48 -13.55 20.84
C THR A 36 9.13 -14.86 20.18
N GLY A 37 8.91 -14.82 18.88
CA GLY A 37 8.58 -16.00 18.09
C GLY A 37 9.05 -15.85 16.66
N ARG A 38 9.05 -16.98 15.95
CA ARG A 38 9.50 -17.04 14.56
C ARG A 38 8.65 -18.00 13.73
N VAL A 39 8.27 -17.55 12.55
CA VAL A 39 7.57 -18.35 11.54
C VAL A 39 8.30 -18.21 10.21
N GLY A 40 9.07 -19.23 9.84
CA GLY A 40 9.89 -19.20 8.64
C GLY A 40 10.95 -18.09 8.71
N ALA A 41 10.92 -17.17 7.74
CA ALA A 41 11.82 -16.01 7.68
C ALA A 41 11.30 -14.78 8.45
N VAL A 42 10.19 -14.93 9.19
CA VAL A 42 9.51 -13.83 9.87
C VAL A 42 9.67 -13.99 11.36
N SER A 43 10.20 -12.96 12.01
CA SER A 43 10.34 -12.85 13.45
C SER A 43 9.31 -11.86 13.98
N TYR A 44 8.73 -12.13 15.14
CA TYR A 44 7.80 -11.23 15.81
C TYR A 44 8.06 -11.19 17.30
N GLY A 45 7.60 -10.14 17.95
CA GLY A 45 7.64 -10.06 19.39
C GLY A 45 6.75 -8.98 19.97
N GLY A 46 6.59 -9.07 21.28
CA GLY A 46 5.86 -8.12 22.09
C GLY A 46 6.55 -7.88 23.43
N LYS A 47 6.39 -6.67 23.95
CA LYS A 47 6.88 -6.25 25.26
C LYS A 47 5.71 -5.92 26.16
N ASP A 48 5.87 -6.24 27.43
CA ASP A 48 4.92 -5.88 28.50
C ASP A 48 3.47 -6.22 28.12
N LEU A 49 3.22 -7.49 27.79
CA LEU A 49 1.87 -7.97 27.54
C LEU A 49 1.18 -8.18 28.90
N ILE A 50 0.06 -7.52 29.07
CA ILE A 50 -0.76 -7.59 30.28
C ILE A 50 -2.12 -8.13 29.88
N PHE A 51 -2.57 -9.14 30.60
CA PHE A 51 -3.91 -9.69 30.50
C PHE A 51 -4.61 -9.50 31.84
N ASP A 52 -5.71 -8.77 31.83
CA ASP A 52 -6.60 -8.62 32.98
C ASP A 52 -7.79 -9.57 32.82
N GLY A 53 -8.08 -10.34 33.88
CA GLY A 53 -9.17 -11.33 33.87
C GLY A 53 -8.95 -12.50 32.90
N LEU A 54 -7.72 -12.96 32.71
CA LEU A 54 -7.44 -14.07 31.81
C LEU A 54 -8.06 -15.37 32.35
N GLU A 55 -8.95 -15.98 31.58
CA GLU A 55 -9.61 -17.23 31.86
C GLU A 55 -9.31 -18.25 30.75
N GLY A 56 -8.83 -19.43 31.14
CA GLY A 56 -8.62 -20.57 30.27
C GLY A 56 -9.64 -21.67 30.56
N ARG A 57 -10.50 -21.98 29.60
CA ARG A 57 -11.41 -23.13 29.62
C ARG A 57 -10.71 -24.36 29.05
N LEU A 58 -10.49 -25.36 29.91
CA LEU A 58 -9.72 -26.56 29.57
C LEU A 58 -10.50 -27.57 28.73
N ASP A 59 -11.83 -27.54 28.84
CA ASP A 59 -12.76 -28.39 28.10
C ASP A 59 -12.87 -27.98 26.62
N THR A 60 -12.87 -26.67 26.35
CA THR A 60 -13.04 -26.13 24.98
C THR A 60 -11.75 -25.58 24.37
N LEU A 61 -10.62 -25.62 25.08
CA LEU A 61 -9.36 -24.94 24.69
C LEU A 61 -9.59 -23.47 24.31
N ARG A 62 -10.45 -22.80 25.07
CA ARG A 62 -10.81 -21.38 24.85
C ARG A 62 -10.11 -20.53 25.89
N TRP A 63 -9.49 -19.44 25.45
CA TRP A 63 -8.91 -18.43 26.33
C TRP A 63 -9.60 -17.11 26.10
N THR A 64 -9.94 -16.41 27.18
CA THR A 64 -10.55 -15.07 27.13
C THR A 64 -9.87 -14.17 28.14
N SER A 65 -9.71 -12.90 27.82
CA SER A 65 -9.31 -11.86 28.76
C SER A 65 -10.35 -10.74 28.74
N ASP A 66 -10.59 -10.09 29.87
CA ASP A 66 -11.51 -8.94 29.95
C ASP A 66 -10.89 -7.69 29.30
N ALA A 67 -9.58 -7.53 29.46
CA ALA A 67 -8.77 -6.54 28.77
C ALA A 67 -7.36 -7.08 28.50
N MET A 68 -6.74 -6.60 27.44
CA MET A 68 -5.35 -6.90 27.11
C MET A 68 -4.63 -5.63 26.65
N SER A 69 -3.37 -5.47 27.05
CA SER A 69 -2.49 -4.43 26.51
C SER A 69 -1.11 -4.99 26.18
N ILE A 70 -0.43 -4.36 25.23
CA ILE A 70 0.94 -4.66 24.80
C ILE A 70 1.70 -3.34 24.77
N GLY A 71 2.75 -3.21 25.57
CA GLY A 71 3.60 -2.01 25.65
C GLY A 71 4.56 -1.81 24.47
N GLY A 72 4.53 -2.71 23.50
CA GLY A 72 5.22 -2.57 22.21
C GLY A 72 5.19 -3.89 21.44
N ALA A 73 4.91 -3.85 20.15
CA ALA A 73 4.88 -5.02 19.27
C ALA A 73 5.72 -4.78 18.02
N TRP A 74 6.30 -5.83 17.47
CA TRP A 74 7.07 -5.74 16.24
C TRP A 74 6.96 -7.00 15.39
N LEU A 75 7.11 -6.83 14.08
CA LEU A 75 7.13 -7.88 13.06
C LEU A 75 8.21 -7.56 12.03
N ARG A 76 9.15 -8.48 11.81
CA ARG A 76 10.33 -8.27 10.96
C ARG A 76 10.59 -9.47 10.07
N ASP A 77 11.02 -9.20 8.86
CA ASP A 77 11.59 -10.21 7.96
C ASP A 77 13.10 -10.29 8.14
N ASP A 78 13.65 -11.51 8.13
CA ASP A 78 15.09 -11.74 8.32
C ASP A 78 15.94 -11.13 7.19
N ALA A 79 15.38 -10.99 5.98
CA ALA A 79 16.03 -10.32 4.87
C ALA A 79 15.88 -8.79 4.93
N GLY A 80 15.24 -8.24 5.97
CA GLY A 80 15.06 -6.80 6.18
C GLY A 80 14.12 -6.14 5.17
N ARG A 81 13.27 -6.93 4.49
CA ARG A 81 12.34 -6.42 3.47
C ARG A 81 11.17 -5.67 4.09
N TYR A 82 10.80 -6.00 5.32
CA TYR A 82 9.84 -5.20 6.08
C TYR A 82 10.15 -5.20 7.56
N ASP A 83 9.80 -4.08 8.21
CA ASP A 83 9.84 -3.86 9.65
C ASP A 83 8.58 -3.09 10.05
N ILE A 84 7.75 -3.73 10.87
CA ILE A 84 6.54 -3.13 11.43
C ILE A 84 6.74 -3.03 12.92
N VAL A 85 6.54 -1.85 13.48
CA VAL A 85 6.62 -1.58 14.91
C VAL A 85 5.35 -0.86 15.33
N VAL A 86 4.78 -1.30 16.44
CA VAL A 86 3.63 -0.67 17.07
C VAL A 86 4.03 -0.33 18.50
N ASP A 87 3.89 0.93 18.89
CA ASP A 87 4.31 1.38 20.21
C ASP A 87 3.43 0.82 21.32
N ARG A 88 2.12 0.76 21.10
CA ARG A 88 1.18 0.19 22.05
C ARG A 88 -0.03 -0.39 21.36
N ILE A 89 -0.48 -1.53 21.84
CA ILE A 89 -1.73 -2.16 21.43
C ILE A 89 -2.63 -2.26 22.66
N GLU A 90 -3.87 -1.79 22.55
CA GLU A 90 -4.88 -1.81 23.59
C GLU A 90 -6.12 -2.56 23.10
N MET A 91 -6.58 -3.51 23.91
CA MET A 91 -7.80 -4.28 23.68
C MET A 91 -8.68 -4.16 24.94
N PRO A 92 -9.33 -3.00 25.15
CA PRO A 92 -10.06 -2.70 26.39
C PRO A 92 -11.35 -3.52 26.55
N ARG A 93 -11.78 -4.22 25.49
CA ARG A 93 -12.92 -5.15 25.49
C ARG A 93 -12.47 -6.61 25.38
N GLY A 94 -11.21 -6.85 25.72
CA GLY A 94 -10.67 -8.17 25.80
C GLY A 94 -10.26 -8.77 24.47
N ILE A 95 -9.75 -9.99 24.59
CA ILE A 95 -9.34 -10.84 23.49
C ILE A 95 -9.89 -12.24 23.76
N MET A 96 -10.28 -12.94 22.70
CA MET A 96 -10.66 -14.34 22.76
C MET A 96 -9.82 -15.15 21.77
N LEU A 97 -9.24 -16.23 22.26
CA LEU A 97 -8.62 -17.27 21.45
C LEU A 97 -9.51 -18.51 21.52
N THR A 98 -9.94 -19.00 20.38
CA THR A 98 -10.74 -20.22 20.26
C THR A 98 -10.18 -21.15 19.20
N ARG A 99 -10.54 -22.43 19.28
CA ARG A 99 -10.25 -23.38 18.22
C ARG A 99 -11.13 -23.08 17.00
N ALA A 100 -10.51 -23.05 15.82
CA ALA A 100 -11.20 -22.99 14.53
C ALA A 100 -11.20 -24.37 13.86
N ASP A 101 -11.99 -24.54 12.79
CA ASP A 101 -12.06 -25.80 12.02
C ASP A 101 -10.67 -26.32 11.61
N ARG A 102 -9.76 -25.39 11.29
CA ARG A 102 -8.36 -25.68 10.97
C ARG A 102 -7.43 -24.67 11.65
N GLY A 103 -7.15 -24.85 12.93
CA GLY A 103 -6.18 -24.03 13.67
C GLY A 103 -6.83 -23.23 14.79
N VAL A 104 -6.53 -21.94 14.87
CA VAL A 104 -7.02 -21.05 15.94
C VAL A 104 -7.61 -19.76 15.37
N GLU A 105 -8.60 -19.21 16.06
CA GLU A 105 -9.17 -17.91 15.77
C GLU A 105 -8.93 -16.98 16.95
N ILE A 106 -8.40 -15.80 16.66
CA ILE A 106 -8.24 -14.70 17.60
C ILE A 106 -9.29 -13.66 17.27
N MET A 107 -10.08 -13.29 18.27
CA MET A 107 -11.11 -12.27 18.15
C MET A 107 -10.89 -11.16 19.17
N ALA A 108 -10.96 -9.92 18.73
CA ALA A 108 -10.89 -8.73 19.57
C ALA A 108 -12.01 -7.78 19.17
N PRO A 109 -13.02 -7.55 20.04
CA PRO A 109 -14.13 -6.65 19.73
C PRO A 109 -13.70 -5.22 19.46
N HIS A 110 -12.61 -4.79 20.10
CA HIS A 110 -12.01 -3.48 19.90
C HIS A 110 -10.50 -3.56 20.08
N VAL A 111 -9.75 -3.06 19.10
CA VAL A 111 -8.30 -2.91 19.15
C VAL A 111 -7.93 -1.47 18.82
N SER A 112 -7.03 -0.88 19.60
CA SER A 112 -6.45 0.44 19.33
C SER A 112 -4.94 0.33 19.31
N LEU A 113 -4.30 0.97 18.33
CA LEU A 113 -2.85 1.07 18.17
C LEU A 113 -2.48 2.56 18.29
N SER A 114 -1.49 2.91 19.11
CA SER A 114 -1.17 4.33 19.45
C SER A 114 -0.05 4.98 18.63
N GLU A 115 0.73 4.17 17.92
CA GLU A 115 1.59 4.59 16.80
C GLU A 115 2.02 3.31 16.08
N MET A 116 1.88 3.27 14.76
CA MET A 116 2.37 2.19 13.92
C MET A 116 3.34 2.76 12.89
N LYS A 117 4.57 2.26 12.91
CA LYS A 117 5.56 2.51 11.87
C LYS A 117 5.76 1.25 11.05
N MET A 118 5.57 1.37 9.74
CA MET A 118 5.83 0.31 8.77
C MET A 118 6.88 0.78 7.78
N THR A 119 7.97 0.04 7.64
CA THR A 119 8.99 0.24 6.61
C THR A 119 9.02 -0.96 5.70
N ILE A 120 8.88 -0.76 4.40
CA ILE A 120 8.98 -1.80 3.36
C ILE A 120 10.10 -1.43 2.41
N LYS A 121 10.99 -2.37 2.12
CA LYS A 121 12.10 -2.21 1.18
C LYS A 121 11.89 -3.09 -0.04
N GLY A 122 12.27 -2.56 -1.19
CA GLY A 122 12.14 -3.22 -2.49
C GLY A 122 12.91 -4.54 -2.62
N PRO A 123 12.72 -5.27 -3.73
CA PRO A 123 12.17 -4.75 -4.99
C PRO A 123 10.63 -4.78 -5.05
N PHE A 124 10.02 -3.61 -5.26
CA PHE A 124 8.59 -3.47 -5.57
C PHE A 124 8.25 -3.82 -7.03
N SER A 125 9.23 -4.29 -7.81
CA SER A 125 9.14 -4.47 -9.27
C SER A 125 9.09 -5.94 -9.70
N SER A 126 9.10 -6.89 -8.77
CA SER A 126 8.91 -8.30 -9.08
C SER A 126 7.49 -8.71 -8.72
N THR A 127 6.62 -8.82 -9.73
CA THR A 127 5.52 -9.79 -9.64
C THR A 127 6.13 -11.12 -9.16
N PRO A 128 5.64 -11.73 -8.07
CA PRO A 128 6.10 -13.06 -7.71
C PRO A 128 5.95 -13.95 -8.95
N LYS A 129 6.99 -14.73 -9.30
CA LYS A 129 6.85 -15.80 -10.28
C LYS A 129 5.89 -16.84 -9.69
N MET A 130 4.58 -16.60 -9.78
CA MET A 130 3.62 -17.69 -9.74
C MET A 130 3.92 -18.55 -10.95
N VAL A 131 4.17 -19.83 -10.71
CA VAL A 131 4.15 -20.84 -11.77
C VAL A 131 2.75 -20.78 -12.37
N PRO A 132 2.58 -20.42 -13.65
CA PRO A 132 1.24 -20.25 -14.21
C PRO A 132 0.51 -21.60 -14.19
N LEU A 133 -0.64 -21.65 -13.52
CA LEU A 133 -1.70 -22.55 -13.94
C LEU A 133 -2.15 -22.08 -15.33
N ALA A 134 -2.40 -23.04 -16.22
CA ALA A 134 -2.48 -22.82 -17.66
C ALA A 134 -3.46 -21.69 -18.07
N SER A 135 -2.98 -20.84 -19.00
CA SER A 135 -3.78 -20.08 -19.98
C SER A 135 -4.72 -18.96 -19.49
N GLU A 136 -4.22 -18.01 -18.72
CA GLU A 136 -4.75 -16.63 -18.77
C GLU A 136 -3.63 -15.65 -19.12
N ALA A 137 -3.90 -14.73 -20.05
CA ALA A 137 -2.96 -13.65 -20.33
C ALA A 137 -2.69 -12.87 -19.03
N PRO A 138 -1.46 -12.40 -18.78
CA PRO A 138 -1.17 -11.66 -17.56
C PRO A 138 -2.11 -10.45 -17.45
N SER A 139 -2.95 -10.43 -16.41
CA SER A 139 -3.86 -9.32 -16.11
C SER A 139 -3.04 -8.04 -15.87
N LEU A 140 -3.62 -6.90 -16.24
CA LEU A 140 -2.98 -5.62 -16.01
C LEU A 140 -3.17 -5.26 -14.53
N ARG A 141 -2.20 -4.56 -13.93
CA ARG A 141 -2.35 -4.14 -12.53
C ARG A 141 -3.55 -3.19 -12.38
N GLN A 142 -3.86 -2.42 -13.42
CA GLN A 142 -5.04 -1.57 -13.44
C GLN A 142 -6.37 -2.34 -13.22
N ASP A 143 -6.44 -3.62 -13.55
CA ASP A 143 -7.64 -4.46 -13.34
C ASP A 143 -7.93 -4.69 -11.84
N HIS A 144 -6.91 -4.50 -10.98
CA HIS A 144 -7.03 -4.66 -9.53
C HIS A 144 -7.15 -3.31 -8.79
N LEU A 145 -7.19 -2.19 -9.53
CA LEU A 145 -7.12 -0.84 -8.98
C LEU A 145 -8.39 -0.01 -9.29
N HIS A 146 -9.53 -0.66 -9.51
CA HIS A 146 -10.81 -0.01 -9.80
C HIS A 146 -11.31 0.94 -8.71
N PHE A 147 -10.86 0.82 -7.46
CA PHE A 147 -11.19 1.82 -6.43
C PHE A 147 -10.65 3.21 -6.75
N LEU A 148 -9.61 3.32 -7.59
CA LEU A 148 -9.08 4.60 -8.05
C LEU A 148 -10.08 5.33 -8.97
N ASP A 149 -11.06 4.62 -9.55
CA ASP A 149 -12.10 5.16 -10.45
C ASP A 149 -13.10 6.07 -9.72
N SER A 150 -12.95 6.31 -8.42
CA SER A 150 -13.78 7.26 -7.66
C SER A 150 -12.98 8.32 -6.92
N LEU A 151 -11.69 8.41 -7.23
CA LEU A 151 -10.88 9.49 -6.74
C LEU A 151 -11.32 10.82 -7.37
N THR A 152 -11.32 11.85 -6.55
CA THR A 152 -11.54 13.21 -6.99
C THR A 152 -10.43 14.09 -6.44
N GLY A 153 -10.04 15.12 -7.18
CA GLY A 153 -9.03 16.05 -6.74
C GLY A 153 -8.17 16.58 -7.88
N ARG A 154 -6.87 16.67 -7.65
CA ARG A 154 -5.93 17.30 -8.59
C ARG A 154 -4.52 16.74 -8.45
N ILE A 155 -3.80 16.78 -9.55
CA ILE A 155 -2.37 16.50 -9.65
C ILE A 155 -1.72 17.73 -10.26
N TYR A 156 -0.85 18.37 -9.50
CA TYR A 156 0.03 19.45 -9.94
C TYR A 156 1.46 18.93 -9.95
N LEU A 157 2.20 19.21 -11.02
CA LEU A 157 3.61 18.88 -11.10
C LEU A 157 4.31 19.73 -12.14
N THR A 158 5.61 19.83 -12.04
CA THR A 158 6.48 20.44 -13.06
C THR A 158 7.27 19.33 -13.73
N VAL A 159 7.06 19.14 -15.03
CA VAL A 159 7.92 18.25 -15.83
C VAL A 159 9.13 19.06 -16.28
N LYS A 160 10.32 18.63 -15.88
CA LYS A 160 11.58 19.21 -16.30
C LYS A 160 12.33 18.27 -17.22
N VAL A 161 12.65 18.74 -18.41
CA VAL A 161 13.36 17.98 -19.44
C VAL A 161 14.65 18.72 -19.79
N VAL A 162 15.79 18.05 -19.65
CA VAL A 162 17.09 18.60 -20.07
C VAL A 162 17.54 17.88 -21.32
N LEU A 163 17.77 18.68 -22.36
CA LEU A 163 18.16 18.24 -23.69
C LEU A 163 19.54 18.76 -24.05
N ASP A 164 20.22 18.04 -24.93
CA ASP A 164 21.49 18.43 -25.54
C ASP A 164 21.35 18.28 -27.06
N LEU A 165 20.92 19.36 -27.71
CA LEU A 165 20.56 19.33 -29.13
C LEU A 165 21.78 19.66 -30.00
N PRO A 166 22.00 18.94 -31.12
CA PRO A 166 23.00 19.34 -32.10
C PRO A 166 22.73 20.78 -32.57
N VAL A 167 23.77 21.60 -32.69
CA VAL A 167 23.72 23.01 -33.14
C VAL A 167 23.10 23.99 -32.14
N ILE A 168 22.02 23.62 -31.43
CA ILE A 168 21.30 24.51 -30.50
C ILE A 168 21.89 24.47 -29.08
N GLY A 169 22.63 23.41 -28.73
CA GLY A 169 23.23 23.20 -27.43
C GLY A 169 22.24 22.73 -26.36
N LYS A 170 22.62 22.89 -25.09
CA LYS A 170 21.82 22.44 -23.94
C LYS A 170 20.56 23.29 -23.78
N ARG A 171 19.40 22.64 -23.71
CA ARG A 171 18.11 23.28 -23.42
C ARG A 171 17.47 22.63 -22.20
N THR A 172 16.83 23.45 -21.40
CA THR A 172 16.06 23.00 -20.23
C THR A 172 14.64 23.49 -20.43
N LEU A 173 13.70 22.57 -20.29
CA LEU A 173 12.29 22.79 -20.48
C LEU A 173 11.59 22.51 -19.16
N ASP A 174 10.86 23.50 -18.63
CA ASP A 174 10.17 23.41 -17.34
C ASP A 174 8.68 23.69 -17.58
N GLN A 175 7.87 22.64 -17.59
CA GLN A 175 6.43 22.74 -17.86
C GLN A 175 5.61 22.47 -16.61
N GLN A 176 4.76 23.41 -16.23
CA GLN A 176 3.77 23.20 -15.17
C GLN A 176 2.53 22.50 -15.74
N LEU A 177 2.17 21.37 -15.14
CA LEU A 177 0.98 20.60 -15.46
C LEU A 177 -0.03 20.72 -14.33
N ARG A 178 -1.28 20.99 -14.71
CA ARG A 178 -2.42 21.05 -13.80
C ARG A 178 -3.51 20.10 -14.26
N VAL A 179 -3.60 18.94 -13.62
CA VAL A 179 -4.47 17.85 -14.04
C VAL A 179 -5.59 17.68 -13.03
N PRO A 180 -6.84 18.09 -13.36
CA PRO A 180 -7.97 17.73 -12.52
C PRO A 180 -8.21 16.22 -12.61
N VAL A 181 -8.55 15.62 -11.46
CA VAL A 181 -9.02 14.23 -11.38
C VAL A 181 -10.49 14.26 -11.01
N GLN A 182 -11.33 13.75 -11.89
CA GLN A 182 -12.78 13.68 -11.71
C GLN A 182 -13.22 12.24 -11.93
N GLU A 183 -13.86 11.64 -10.91
CA GLU A 183 -14.34 10.25 -10.97
C GLU A 183 -13.24 9.30 -11.45
N GLY A 184 -12.06 9.45 -10.85
CA GLY A 184 -10.86 8.68 -11.14
C GLY A 184 -10.30 8.82 -12.54
N SER A 185 -10.79 9.77 -13.34
CA SER A 185 -10.31 10.04 -14.69
C SER A 185 -9.46 11.30 -14.76
N LEU A 186 -8.45 11.27 -15.62
CA LEU A 186 -7.60 12.41 -15.97
C LEU A 186 -7.82 12.79 -17.43
N ASP A 187 -7.90 14.09 -17.70
CA ASP A 187 -8.02 14.62 -19.06
C ASP A 187 -6.63 14.80 -19.68
N TYR A 188 -6.24 13.85 -20.54
CA TYR A 188 -4.92 13.90 -21.17
C TYR A 188 -4.88 14.85 -22.38
N ARG A 189 -6.03 15.24 -22.95
CA ARG A 189 -6.09 16.27 -24.00
C ARG A 189 -5.86 17.66 -23.41
N ALA A 190 -6.38 17.92 -22.21
CA ALA A 190 -6.06 19.14 -21.48
C ALA A 190 -4.55 19.23 -21.18
N LEU A 191 -3.91 18.10 -20.89
CA LEU A 191 -2.45 18.00 -20.77
C LEU A 191 -1.72 18.29 -22.09
N GLU A 192 -2.17 17.70 -23.20
CA GLU A 192 -1.63 17.92 -24.54
C GLU A 192 -1.72 19.41 -24.94
N ASN A 193 -2.91 20.02 -24.84
CA ASN A 193 -3.11 21.44 -25.14
C ASN A 193 -2.27 22.38 -24.26
N SER A 194 -1.93 21.95 -23.03
CA SER A 194 -1.06 22.74 -22.14
C SER A 194 0.41 22.69 -22.55
N LEU A 195 0.81 21.69 -23.34
CA LEU A 195 2.16 21.53 -23.91
C LEU A 195 2.34 22.31 -25.24
N ASP A 196 1.24 22.72 -25.88
CA ASP A 196 1.25 23.27 -27.25
C ASP A 196 1.90 24.64 -27.41
N TRP A 197 1.98 25.47 -26.36
CA TRP A 197 2.29 26.90 -26.56
C TRP A 197 3.78 27.25 -26.69
N LEU A 198 4.72 26.36 -26.31
CA LEU A 198 6.15 26.65 -26.54
C LEU A 198 7.04 25.48 -26.92
N GLU A 199 6.56 24.24 -26.94
CA GLU A 199 7.45 23.07 -27.16
C GLU A 199 6.75 21.86 -27.79
N GLY A 200 5.50 22.01 -28.30
CA GLY A 200 4.72 20.96 -28.99
C GLY A 200 5.38 20.32 -30.21
N ALA A 201 6.54 20.81 -30.64
CA ALA A 201 7.36 20.14 -31.65
C ALA A 201 8.11 18.91 -31.11
N PHE A 202 8.28 18.83 -29.79
CA PHE A 202 9.27 17.98 -29.15
C PHE A 202 8.70 16.93 -28.21
N LEU A 203 7.63 17.24 -27.47
CA LEU A 203 7.00 16.33 -26.53
C LEU A 203 5.49 16.27 -26.82
N ASP A 204 4.96 15.07 -26.97
CA ASP A 204 3.63 14.81 -27.51
C ASP A 204 2.99 13.62 -26.77
N ILE A 205 1.73 13.76 -26.33
CA ILE A 205 0.97 12.70 -25.65
C ILE A 205 0.11 11.99 -26.69
N LYS A 206 0.52 10.78 -27.07
CA LYS A 206 -0.20 10.00 -28.08
C LYS A 206 -1.03 8.90 -27.47
N HIS A 207 -2.27 8.82 -27.93
CA HIS A 207 -3.09 7.63 -27.82
C HIS A 207 -3.01 6.83 -29.13
N GLN A 208 -2.56 5.58 -29.06
CA GLN A 208 -2.50 4.65 -30.19
C GLN A 208 -3.02 3.29 -29.74
N ASP A 209 -4.10 2.84 -30.36
CA ASP A 209 -4.74 1.55 -30.09
C ASP A 209 -4.99 1.31 -28.58
N ASP A 210 -4.26 0.40 -27.95
CA ASP A 210 -4.38 0.02 -26.55
C ASP A 210 -3.36 0.74 -25.64
N ARG A 211 -2.84 1.90 -26.07
CA ARG A 211 -1.69 2.52 -25.40
C ARG A 211 -1.76 4.04 -25.35
N LEU A 212 -1.45 4.58 -24.18
CA LEU A 212 -1.11 5.98 -23.99
C LEU A 212 0.42 6.12 -23.89
N ALA A 213 1.03 7.07 -24.58
CA ALA A 213 2.46 7.28 -24.54
C ALA A 213 2.83 8.76 -24.52
N ILE A 214 3.77 9.13 -23.64
CA ILE A 214 4.52 10.37 -23.78
C ILE A 214 5.64 10.09 -24.78
N THR A 215 5.57 10.75 -25.92
CA THR A 215 6.49 10.59 -27.04
C THR A 215 7.34 11.83 -27.21
N TRP A 216 8.61 11.61 -27.49
CA TRP A 216 9.53 12.62 -27.98
C TRP A 216 9.49 12.62 -29.50
N LYS A 217 9.50 13.79 -30.15
CA LYS A 217 9.60 13.97 -31.60
C LYS A 217 10.68 15.00 -31.91
N VAL A 218 11.49 14.81 -32.97
CA VAL A 218 12.34 15.89 -33.50
C VAL A 218 11.71 16.37 -34.80
N PRO A 219 11.29 17.65 -34.90
CA PRO A 219 10.48 18.14 -36.03
C PRO A 219 11.17 18.06 -37.41
N ILE A 220 12.49 17.88 -37.48
CA ILE A 220 13.25 17.94 -38.75
C ILE A 220 13.93 16.59 -39.12
N VAL A 221 14.21 15.71 -38.16
CA VAL A 221 15.06 14.50 -38.38
C VAL A 221 14.35 13.16 -38.10
N GLY A 222 13.03 13.18 -37.88
CA GLY A 222 12.17 12.05 -38.27
C GLY A 222 12.10 10.79 -37.38
N SER A 223 12.66 10.77 -36.17
CA SER A 223 12.43 9.65 -35.24
C SER A 223 11.64 10.09 -34.00
N SER A 224 10.42 9.59 -33.84
CA SER A 224 9.68 9.70 -32.57
C SER A 224 10.05 8.56 -31.63
N ARG A 225 10.26 8.86 -30.35
CA ARG A 225 10.62 7.86 -29.33
C ARG A 225 9.71 7.96 -28.12
N ASP A 226 9.08 6.86 -27.76
CA ASP A 226 8.33 6.76 -26.50
C ASP A 226 9.29 6.91 -25.31
N LEU A 227 8.99 7.88 -24.44
CA LEU A 227 9.69 8.09 -23.17
C LEU A 227 9.07 7.21 -22.09
N ILE A 228 7.75 7.31 -21.96
CA ILE A 228 6.93 6.54 -21.02
C ILE A 228 5.69 6.08 -21.78
N SER A 229 5.31 4.81 -21.60
CA SER A 229 4.09 4.28 -22.18
C SER A 229 3.29 3.47 -21.16
N TRP A 230 1.98 3.59 -21.19
CA TRP A 230 1.02 2.85 -20.39
C TRP A 230 0.14 2.02 -21.28
N LYS A 231 0.01 0.74 -20.97
CA LYS A 231 -0.97 -0.12 -21.63
C LYS A 231 -2.34 0.13 -21.00
N LEU A 232 -3.34 0.30 -21.84
CA LEU A 232 -4.73 0.55 -21.47
C LEU A 232 -5.52 -0.76 -21.56
N ASP A 233 -6.46 -0.96 -20.66
CA ASP A 233 -7.48 -1.99 -20.81
C ASP A 233 -8.60 -1.51 -21.77
N ASN A 234 -9.63 -2.33 -21.98
CA ASN A 234 -10.71 -2.01 -22.91
C ASN A 234 -11.53 -0.78 -22.48
N GLU A 235 -11.75 -0.60 -21.17
CA GLU A 235 -12.50 0.54 -20.63
C GLU A 235 -11.69 1.83 -20.77
N ALA A 236 -10.41 1.80 -20.39
CA ALA A 236 -9.48 2.90 -20.51
C ALA A 236 -9.26 3.30 -21.97
N THR A 237 -9.19 2.34 -22.89
CA THR A 237 -9.11 2.61 -24.34
C THR A 237 -10.37 3.32 -24.85
N THR A 238 -11.54 2.89 -24.37
CA THR A 238 -12.81 3.53 -24.72
C THR A 238 -12.84 4.97 -24.23
N LEU A 239 -12.48 5.23 -22.97
CA LEU A 239 -12.36 6.58 -22.41
C LEU A 239 -11.31 7.42 -23.14
N ALA A 240 -10.20 6.81 -23.57
CA ALA A 240 -9.12 7.50 -24.26
C ALA A 240 -9.59 8.09 -25.60
N SER A 241 -10.55 7.46 -26.28
CA SER A 241 -11.17 8.04 -27.49
C SER A 241 -11.84 9.40 -27.24
N PHE A 242 -12.28 9.65 -25.99
CA PHE A 242 -12.87 10.91 -25.54
C PHE A 242 -11.85 11.87 -24.90
N GLY A 243 -10.55 11.53 -24.91
CA GLY A 243 -9.50 12.39 -24.36
C GLY A 243 -9.23 12.21 -22.86
N ARG A 244 -9.78 11.16 -22.24
CA ARG A 244 -9.64 10.88 -20.81
C ARG A 244 -9.07 9.50 -20.57
N VAL A 245 -8.32 9.29 -19.50
CA VAL A 245 -7.94 7.94 -19.06
C VAL A 245 -8.14 7.78 -17.55
N PRO A 246 -8.50 6.57 -17.07
CA PRO A 246 -8.51 6.29 -15.64
C PRO A 246 -7.12 6.45 -15.00
N VAL A 247 -7.05 6.96 -13.78
CA VAL A 247 -5.82 7.08 -12.98
C VAL A 247 -5.17 5.71 -12.76
N ARG A 248 -5.98 4.65 -12.63
CA ARG A 248 -5.48 3.26 -12.53
C ARG A 248 -4.60 2.83 -13.70
N SER A 249 -4.81 3.39 -14.89
CA SER A 249 -3.98 3.12 -16.08
C SER A 249 -2.51 3.52 -15.88
N LEU A 250 -2.23 4.47 -14.97
CA LEU A 250 -0.88 4.94 -14.69
C LEU A 250 -0.02 3.91 -13.94
N ALA A 251 -0.63 2.88 -13.35
CA ALA A 251 0.08 1.83 -12.61
C ALA A 251 0.97 0.97 -13.53
N ASP A 252 0.59 0.79 -14.79
CA ASP A 252 1.27 -0.09 -15.76
C ASP A 252 2.23 0.65 -16.69
N PHE A 253 2.99 1.57 -16.12
CA PHE A 253 4.01 2.33 -16.86
C PHE A 253 5.19 1.45 -17.29
N ARG A 254 5.71 1.73 -18.48
CA ARG A 254 6.95 1.17 -19.01
C ARG A 254 7.86 2.31 -19.45
N THR A 255 9.11 2.24 -19.03
CA THR A 255 10.20 3.08 -19.54
C THR A 255 11.11 2.21 -20.40
N LYS A 256 11.48 2.68 -21.60
CA LYS A 256 12.50 1.98 -22.40
C LYS A 256 13.84 2.12 -21.69
N LYS A 257 14.42 1.02 -21.19
CA LYS A 257 15.79 0.99 -20.63
C LYS A 257 16.76 1.60 -21.65
N LYS A 258 17.63 2.52 -21.20
CA LYS A 258 18.87 2.83 -21.93
C LYS A 258 19.72 1.55 -21.91
N THR A 259 19.87 0.88 -23.05
CA THR A 259 20.91 -0.15 -23.21
C THR A 259 22.27 0.55 -23.04
N PRO A 260 23.19 0.07 -22.19
CA PRO A 260 24.46 0.77 -21.94
C PRO A 260 25.46 0.74 -23.10
N GLU A 261 25.16 0.05 -24.20
CA GLU A 261 26.05 -0.12 -25.33
C GLU A 261 25.44 0.50 -26.59
N SER A 262 26.26 1.33 -27.25
CA SER A 262 25.99 2.10 -28.47
C SER A 262 25.15 3.38 -28.31
N ASP A 263 25.76 4.46 -27.82
CA ASP A 263 25.56 5.76 -28.45
C ASP A 263 26.71 6.75 -28.12
N ASN A 264 27.85 6.55 -28.78
CA ASN A 264 28.88 7.58 -28.92
C ASN A 264 28.48 8.66 -29.97
N LYS A 265 27.19 8.77 -30.30
CA LYS A 265 26.63 9.82 -31.16
C LYS A 265 25.43 10.47 -30.47
N GLY A 266 25.68 11.60 -29.79
CA GLY A 266 24.68 12.64 -29.55
C GLY A 266 23.39 12.23 -28.84
N GLY A 267 23.46 11.75 -27.60
CA GLY A 267 22.28 11.54 -26.77
C GLY A 267 21.56 12.85 -26.45
N VAL A 268 20.45 13.10 -27.16
CA VAL A 268 19.66 14.35 -27.10
C VAL A 268 18.91 14.55 -25.78
N LEU A 269 18.49 13.49 -25.08
CA LEU A 269 17.86 13.59 -23.76
C LEU A 269 18.86 13.28 -22.65
N LYS A 270 19.21 14.29 -21.85
CA LYS A 270 20.17 14.18 -20.74
C LYS A 270 19.48 13.79 -19.45
N SER A 271 18.38 14.44 -19.09
CA SER A 271 17.62 14.10 -17.89
C SER A 271 16.13 14.41 -17.99
N LEU A 272 15.32 13.66 -17.24
CA LEU A 272 13.90 13.90 -16.98
C LEU A 272 13.66 13.92 -15.46
N SER A 273 13.02 14.98 -14.98
CA SER A 273 12.54 15.07 -13.59
C SER A 273 11.08 15.52 -13.52
N LEU A 274 10.41 15.05 -12.47
CA LEU A 274 9.09 15.49 -12.05
C LEU A 274 9.29 16.24 -10.73
N ASP A 275 9.29 17.57 -10.82
CA ASP A 275 9.55 18.47 -9.71
C ASP A 275 8.23 19.09 -9.21
N ALA A 276 8.24 19.60 -7.98
CA ALA A 276 7.09 20.27 -7.37
C ALA A 276 5.78 19.48 -7.53
N ILE A 277 5.85 18.16 -7.34
CA ILE A 277 4.67 17.30 -7.30
C ILE A 277 3.84 17.77 -6.10
N ASP A 278 2.55 18.02 -6.34
CA ASP A 278 1.52 18.36 -5.37
C ASP A 278 0.22 17.69 -5.82
N ILE A 279 -0.11 16.58 -5.16
CA ILE A 279 -1.29 15.76 -5.43
C ILE A 279 -2.21 15.95 -4.24
N ALA A 280 -3.48 16.29 -4.51
CA ALA A 280 -4.52 16.31 -3.50
C ALA A 280 -5.69 15.46 -4.00
N LEU A 281 -6.00 14.36 -3.32
CA LEU A 281 -7.00 13.38 -3.72
C LEU A 281 -7.92 13.01 -2.56
N SER A 282 -9.15 12.62 -2.86
CA SER A 282 -10.11 12.11 -1.89
C SER A 282 -10.99 11.04 -2.53
N LEU A 283 -11.40 10.07 -1.71
CA LEU A 283 -12.34 9.01 -2.07
C LEU A 283 -13.63 9.23 -1.28
N VAL A 284 -14.58 9.92 -1.90
CA VAL A 284 -15.81 10.37 -1.24
C VAL A 284 -16.87 9.26 -1.22
N ALA A 285 -16.95 8.46 -2.28
CA ALA A 285 -17.93 7.38 -2.41
C ALA A 285 -17.35 6.04 -1.94
N PRO A 286 -18.15 5.18 -1.28
CA PRO A 286 -17.72 3.86 -0.89
C PRO A 286 -17.29 3.01 -2.09
N ARG A 287 -16.17 2.30 -1.95
CA ARG A 287 -15.65 1.40 -3.00
C ARG A 287 -15.07 0.14 -2.43
N SER A 288 -15.31 -0.98 -3.09
CA SER A 288 -14.68 -2.24 -2.77
C SER A 288 -13.51 -2.54 -3.68
N VAL A 289 -12.54 -3.27 -3.13
CA VAL A 289 -11.42 -3.88 -3.83
C VAL A 289 -11.36 -5.34 -3.43
N ASP A 290 -11.32 -6.23 -4.41
CA ASP A 290 -10.98 -7.62 -4.17
C ASP A 290 -9.48 -7.72 -3.93
N ALA A 291 -9.10 -8.14 -2.72
CA ALA A 291 -7.72 -8.23 -2.29
C ALA A 291 -7.48 -9.58 -1.61
N ALA A 292 -6.55 -10.35 -2.17
CA ALA A 292 -6.12 -11.64 -1.64
C ALA A 292 -7.29 -12.58 -1.26
N GLY A 293 -8.24 -12.74 -2.19
CA GLY A 293 -9.40 -13.62 -2.00
C GLY A 293 -10.48 -13.10 -1.04
N GLY A 294 -10.31 -11.90 -0.49
CA GLY A 294 -11.30 -11.21 0.33
C GLY A 294 -11.67 -9.85 -0.26
N LEU A 295 -12.43 -9.09 0.51
CA LEU A 295 -12.95 -7.78 0.15
C LEU A 295 -12.39 -6.72 1.10
N ILE A 296 -11.88 -5.62 0.55
CA ILE A 296 -11.61 -4.39 1.28
C ILE A 296 -12.59 -3.34 0.79
N MET A 297 -13.50 -2.89 1.64
CA MET A 297 -14.36 -1.75 1.36
C MET A 297 -13.74 -0.50 1.97
N PHE A 298 -13.59 0.54 1.17
CA PHE A 298 -13.23 1.88 1.60
C PHE A 298 -14.51 2.68 1.81
N GLY A 299 -14.65 3.29 2.97
CA GLY A 299 -15.81 4.07 3.35
C GLY A 299 -17.02 3.21 3.73
N GLY A 300 -18.07 3.87 4.16
CA GLY A 300 -19.38 3.30 4.45
C GLY A 300 -20.47 4.30 4.11
N ASP A 301 -21.72 3.96 4.37
CA ASP A 301 -22.86 4.83 4.02
C ASP A 301 -22.74 6.24 4.65
N ASP A 302 -22.10 6.34 5.83
CA ASP A 302 -21.97 7.57 6.60
C ASP A 302 -20.53 8.10 6.72
N SER A 303 -19.54 7.48 6.05
CA SER A 303 -18.13 7.88 6.18
C SER A 303 -17.37 7.80 4.85
N PRO A 304 -16.61 8.86 4.48
CA PRO A 304 -15.76 8.82 3.28
C PRO A 304 -14.67 7.74 3.43
N GLY A 305 -14.26 7.15 2.31
CA GLY A 305 -13.25 6.09 2.34
C GLY A 305 -11.83 6.59 2.57
N MET A 306 -11.51 7.77 2.03
CA MET A 306 -10.22 8.42 2.23
C MET A 306 -10.39 9.93 2.09
N VAL A 307 -9.87 10.68 3.06
CA VAL A 307 -9.99 12.14 3.09
C VAL A 307 -8.61 12.78 3.02
N ASP A 308 -8.50 13.82 2.18
CA ASP A 308 -7.33 14.71 2.13
C ASP A 308 -5.98 14.00 1.96
N LEU A 309 -5.90 13.02 1.04
CA LEU A 309 -4.60 12.50 0.62
C LEU A 309 -3.83 13.64 -0.05
N LYS A 310 -2.75 14.08 0.58
CA LYS A 310 -1.80 15.05 0.03
C LYS A 310 -0.49 14.34 -0.23
N VAL A 311 0.08 14.47 -1.42
CA VAL A 311 1.41 13.96 -1.74
C VAL A 311 2.22 15.06 -2.38
N SER A 312 3.42 15.29 -1.87
CA SER A 312 4.33 16.30 -2.37
C SER A 312 5.74 15.74 -2.55
N GLY A 313 6.52 16.34 -3.44
CA GLY A 313 7.93 16.00 -3.56
C GLY A 313 8.45 16.09 -4.99
N ALA A 314 9.48 15.30 -5.26
CA ALA A 314 10.12 15.27 -6.57
C ALA A 314 10.70 13.88 -6.88
N ILE A 315 10.63 13.50 -8.16
CA ILE A 315 11.21 12.27 -8.68
C ILE A 315 12.17 12.64 -9.80
N ASN A 316 13.38 12.07 -9.76
CA ASN A 316 14.43 12.37 -10.71
C ASN A 316 14.92 11.07 -11.34
N ASP A 317 15.29 11.10 -12.62
CA ASP A 317 15.83 9.92 -13.31
C ASP A 317 17.25 9.52 -12.86
N SER A 318 18.02 10.48 -12.37
CA SER A 318 19.48 10.37 -12.13
C SER A 318 19.88 10.59 -10.68
N LYS A 319 18.95 11.03 -9.83
CA LYS A 319 19.15 11.26 -8.41
C LYS A 319 18.03 10.62 -7.61
N PRO A 320 18.26 10.27 -6.33
CA PRO A 320 17.18 9.81 -5.47
C PRO A 320 16.02 10.81 -5.43
N GLY A 321 14.81 10.30 -5.66
CA GLY A 321 13.56 11.05 -5.51
C GLY A 321 12.90 10.72 -4.18
N VAL A 322 12.11 11.66 -3.66
CA VAL A 322 11.30 11.43 -2.46
C VAL A 322 9.92 12.03 -2.67
N LEU A 323 8.90 11.21 -2.43
CA LEU A 323 7.54 11.66 -2.23
C LEU A 323 7.20 11.58 -0.74
N ARG A 324 6.62 12.64 -0.21
CA ARG A 324 6.07 12.72 1.14
C ARG A 324 4.57 12.94 1.05
N GLY A 325 3.79 12.15 1.74
CA GLY A 325 2.36 12.30 1.78
C GLY A 325 1.78 12.25 3.18
N THR A 326 0.59 12.80 3.29
CA THR A 326 -0.25 12.73 4.48
C THR A 326 -1.67 12.36 4.06
N ILE A 327 -2.43 11.74 4.95
CA ILE A 327 -3.85 11.43 4.74
C ILE A 327 -4.58 11.84 5.99
N GLY A 328 -5.72 12.55 5.86
CA GLY A 328 -6.49 12.99 7.02
C GLY A 328 -7.11 11.80 7.76
N SER A 329 -7.81 10.94 7.04
CA SER A 329 -8.33 9.69 7.60
C SER A 329 -8.61 8.66 6.51
N ILE A 330 -8.62 7.38 6.91
CA ILE A 330 -9.05 6.26 6.09
C ILE A 330 -9.99 5.40 6.91
N ASP A 331 -11.21 5.17 6.42
CA ASP A 331 -12.14 4.20 6.98
C ASP A 331 -12.27 3.03 6.02
N THR A 332 -12.06 1.82 6.53
CA THR A 332 -12.20 0.59 5.75
C THR A 332 -12.93 -0.50 6.50
N THR A 333 -13.53 -1.42 5.75
CA THR A 333 -14.00 -2.72 6.23
C THR A 333 -13.18 -3.80 5.52
N ILE A 334 -12.68 -4.76 6.26
CA ILE A 334 -11.92 -5.89 5.70
C ILE A 334 -12.73 -7.15 5.93
N LYS A 335 -12.97 -7.92 4.87
CA LYS A 335 -13.69 -9.18 4.96
C LYS A 335 -12.90 -10.30 4.29
N ASP A 336 -12.54 -11.30 5.08
CA ASP A 336 -11.94 -12.55 4.64
C ASP A 336 -10.69 -12.37 3.76
N VAL A 337 -9.87 -11.35 4.04
CA VAL A 337 -8.63 -11.09 3.29
C VAL A 337 -7.57 -12.10 3.71
N HIS A 338 -7.04 -12.87 2.76
CA HIS A 338 -6.07 -13.92 3.03
C HIS A 338 -4.63 -13.39 2.97
N LEU A 339 -3.95 -13.41 4.11
CA LEU A 339 -2.55 -13.02 4.27
C LEU A 339 -1.73 -14.29 4.56
N GLY A 340 -1.47 -15.07 3.51
CA GLY A 340 -0.82 -16.38 3.63
C GLY A 340 -1.70 -17.37 4.42
N PRO A 341 -1.24 -17.91 5.56
CA PRO A 341 -2.05 -18.81 6.39
C PRO A 341 -3.09 -18.09 7.26
N VAL A 342 -3.13 -16.75 7.23
CA VAL A 342 -4.02 -15.93 8.06
C VAL A 342 -5.19 -15.43 7.23
N VAL A 343 -6.40 -15.52 7.76
CA VAL A 343 -7.57 -14.82 7.21
C VAL A 343 -7.94 -13.70 8.18
N LEU A 344 -8.02 -12.48 7.66
CA LEU A 344 -8.30 -11.25 8.40
C LEU A 344 -9.70 -10.74 8.06
N THR A 345 -10.48 -10.47 9.10
CA THR A 345 -11.75 -9.75 9.01
C THR A 345 -11.78 -8.66 10.08
N ALA A 346 -12.27 -7.48 9.72
CA ALA A 346 -12.51 -6.36 10.62
C ALA A 346 -13.69 -5.57 10.08
N ASP A 347 -14.75 -5.43 10.88
CA ASP A 347 -15.97 -4.71 10.48
C ASP A 347 -15.68 -3.24 10.18
N ARG A 348 -14.79 -2.63 10.98
CA ARG A 348 -14.27 -1.30 10.75
C ARG A 348 -12.81 -1.26 11.14
N LEU A 349 -12.00 -0.69 10.28
CA LEU A 349 -10.60 -0.37 10.46
C LEU A 349 -10.42 1.09 10.08
N HIS A 350 -10.27 1.93 11.10
CA HIS A 350 -10.14 3.38 10.98
C HIS A 350 -8.71 3.80 11.28
N PHE A 351 -8.13 4.55 10.36
CA PHE A 351 -6.84 5.21 10.47
C PHE A 351 -7.11 6.70 10.70
N ASP A 352 -6.80 7.17 11.89
CA ASP A 352 -6.92 8.58 12.28
C ASP A 352 -5.59 9.26 12.01
N GLY A 353 -5.46 9.80 10.80
CA GLY A 353 -4.22 10.40 10.31
C GLY A 353 -3.20 9.39 9.81
N LEU A 354 -2.73 9.60 8.58
CA LEU A 354 -1.42 9.14 8.13
C LEU A 354 -0.52 10.38 8.11
N ASP A 355 0.36 10.48 9.09
CA ASP A 355 1.20 11.66 9.32
C ASP A 355 2.40 11.69 8.38
N GLU A 356 2.95 10.52 8.06
CA GLU A 356 4.08 10.41 7.15
C GLU A 356 3.96 9.18 6.25
N LEU A 357 3.73 9.42 4.96
CA LEU A 357 3.98 8.47 3.88
C LEU A 357 5.22 8.94 3.14
N GLU A 358 6.36 8.28 3.36
CA GLU A 358 7.58 8.57 2.60
C GLU A 358 7.83 7.44 1.59
N VAL A 359 7.94 7.80 0.31
CA VAL A 359 8.35 6.87 -0.74
C VAL A 359 9.66 7.39 -1.34
N VAL A 360 10.72 6.60 -1.17
CA VAL A 360 12.03 6.88 -1.74
C VAL A 360 12.16 6.16 -3.08
N PHE A 361 12.70 6.86 -4.07
CA PHE A 361 12.89 6.38 -5.41
C PHE A 361 14.36 6.33 -5.80
N ASP A 362 14.75 5.27 -6.49
CA ASP A 362 15.99 5.18 -7.29
C ASP A 362 15.61 5.33 -8.77
N GLY A 363 15.89 6.50 -9.35
CA GLY A 363 15.29 6.90 -10.61
C GLY A 363 13.76 7.02 -10.48
N PHE A 364 13.03 6.32 -11.35
CA PHE A 364 11.56 6.19 -11.27
C PHE A 364 11.08 4.92 -10.55
N LYS A 365 11.98 4.17 -9.90
CA LYS A 365 11.62 2.94 -9.21
C LYS A 365 11.53 3.19 -7.70
N PRO A 366 10.41 2.87 -7.05
CA PRO A 366 10.35 2.92 -5.61
C PRO A 366 11.35 1.91 -5.03
N SER A 367 12.08 2.32 -4.01
CA SER A 367 13.12 1.53 -3.33
C SER A 367 12.80 1.31 -1.86
N CYS A 368 12.12 2.27 -1.22
CA CYS A 368 11.66 2.17 0.16
C CYS A 368 10.32 2.90 0.32
N VAL A 369 9.43 2.33 1.12
CA VAL A 369 8.17 2.94 1.56
C VAL A 369 8.16 2.93 3.07
N THR A 370 7.99 4.09 3.68
CA THR A 370 7.81 4.27 5.12
C THR A 370 6.43 4.86 5.36
N VAL A 371 5.67 4.27 6.27
CA VAL A 371 4.37 4.75 6.70
C VAL A 371 4.37 4.88 8.21
N ILE A 372 3.97 6.04 8.72
CA ILE A 372 3.70 6.28 10.13
C ILE A 372 2.22 6.65 10.27
N VAL A 373 1.52 5.88 11.09
CA VAL A 373 0.12 6.09 11.45
C VAL A 373 0.05 6.30 12.95
N HIS A 374 -0.53 7.41 13.41
CA HIS A 374 -0.65 7.63 14.85
C HIS A 374 -1.68 6.73 15.47
N ARG A 375 -2.90 6.67 14.91
CA ARG A 375 -3.94 5.89 15.57
C ARG A 375 -4.69 5.00 14.59
N ILE A 376 -4.67 3.71 14.91
CA ILE A 376 -5.45 2.70 14.20
C ILE A 376 -6.44 2.12 15.17
N THR A 377 -7.72 2.11 14.81
CA THR A 377 -8.75 1.43 15.58
C THR A 377 -9.43 0.39 14.73
N ALA A 378 -9.58 -0.82 15.27
CA ALA A 378 -10.31 -1.90 14.63
C ALA A 378 -11.47 -2.33 15.51
N THR A 379 -12.63 -2.60 14.92
CA THR A 379 -13.79 -3.19 15.60
C THR A 379 -14.07 -4.58 15.05
N ASN A 380 -14.39 -5.51 15.95
CA ASN A 380 -14.66 -6.92 15.62
C ASN A 380 -13.54 -7.54 14.76
N LEU A 381 -12.30 -7.30 15.16
CA LEU A 381 -11.14 -7.89 14.51
C LEU A 381 -11.17 -9.41 14.74
N SER A 382 -11.16 -10.18 13.66
CA SER A 382 -10.93 -11.63 13.67
C SER A 382 -9.70 -11.97 12.82
N LEU A 383 -8.83 -12.78 13.40
CA LEU A 383 -7.67 -13.38 12.75
C LEU A 383 -7.78 -14.89 12.85
N LYS A 384 -8.06 -15.56 11.73
CA LYS A 384 -8.07 -17.03 11.65
C LYS A 384 -6.71 -17.50 11.16
N LEU A 385 -6.00 -18.22 12.01
CA LEU A 385 -4.70 -18.78 11.73
C LEU A 385 -4.86 -20.25 11.33
N SER A 386 -4.61 -20.55 10.07
CA SER A 386 -4.69 -21.91 9.54
C SER A 386 -3.58 -22.79 10.10
N GLY A 387 -3.93 -23.93 10.69
CA GLY A 387 -2.96 -24.98 11.03
C GLY A 387 -2.39 -25.63 9.76
N LYS A 388 -1.12 -26.03 9.78
CA LYS A 388 -0.58 -26.92 8.73
C LYS A 388 -1.28 -28.27 8.82
N SER A 389 -1.84 -28.73 7.70
CA SER A 389 -2.29 -30.10 7.52
C SER A 389 -1.12 -31.08 7.57
#